data_AF-A0A366E4A7-F1
#
_entry.id   AF-A0A366E4A7-F1
#
_cell.length_a   1.000
_cell.length_b   1.000
_cell.length_c   1.000
_cell.angle_alpha   90.00
_cell.angle_beta   90.00
_cell.angle_gamma   90.00
#
_symmetry.space_group_name_H-M   'P 1'
#
loop_
_entity.id
_entity.type
_entity.pdbx_description
1 polymer ?
#
loop_
_entity_poly.entity_id
_entity_poly.type
_entity_poly.pdbx_seq_one_letter_code
_entity_poly.pdbx_strand_id
1 'polypeptide(L)'
;MTDEQKAVSSVLEFLHDENKKTLLVRGYDNDAKLKVVLSCLNKEFELGIIRTSSMSDISDHINRAFKRNLLPNSVKSTTRYKLGKMTVNINSYVTHTQSNPKGNENTFTLFYPIQLVLDNPKRLSRFIDELEKIKSRKIILITTNEWSIKKWDIENYMDEVFFYNVENDNPQIMRNLKNNGAI
;
A
#
# COMPACT_ATOMS: atom_id res chain seq x y z
N MET A 1 -17.17 11.47 -13.27
CA MET A 1 -15.89 10.99 -12.75
C MET A 1 -16.17 9.73 -11.94
N THR A 2 -15.59 8.58 -12.31
CA THR A 2 -15.74 7.31 -11.56
C THR A 2 -15.04 7.38 -10.21
N ASP A 3 -15.29 6.42 -9.32
CA ASP A 3 -14.60 6.40 -8.03
C ASP A 3 -13.09 6.12 -8.21
N GLU A 4 -12.72 5.29 -9.19
CA GLU A 4 -11.33 5.06 -9.62
C GLU A 4 -10.66 6.37 -10.08
N GLN A 5 -11.35 7.20 -10.85
CA GLN A 5 -10.80 8.48 -11.29
C GLN A 5 -10.56 9.43 -10.13
N LYS A 6 -11.48 9.49 -9.16
CA LYS A 6 -11.29 10.27 -7.92
C LYS A 6 -10.08 9.76 -7.14
N ALA A 7 -9.97 8.46 -6.96
CA ALA A 7 -8.87 7.84 -6.23
C ALA A 7 -7.51 8.09 -6.91
N VAL A 8 -7.47 8.01 -8.25
CA VAL A 8 -6.28 8.35 -9.03
C VAL A 8 -5.90 9.82 -8.81
N SER A 9 -6.84 10.75 -8.88
CA SER A 9 -6.58 12.18 -8.65
C SER A 9 -6.03 12.41 -7.24
N SER A 10 -6.68 11.90 -6.19
CA SER A 10 -6.22 12.08 -4.81
C SER A 10 -4.82 11.51 -4.56
N VAL A 11 -4.52 10.32 -5.10
CA VAL A 11 -3.17 9.74 -4.96
C VAL A 11 -2.14 10.57 -5.71
N LEU A 12 -2.43 11.05 -6.92
CA LEU A 12 -1.48 11.89 -7.68
C LEU A 12 -1.25 13.24 -7.01
N GLU A 13 -2.30 13.89 -6.50
CA GLU A 13 -2.20 15.13 -5.72
C GLU A 13 -1.25 14.95 -4.53
N PHE A 14 -1.40 13.87 -3.75
CA PHE A 14 -0.45 13.53 -2.69
C PHE A 14 0.98 13.32 -3.21
N LEU A 15 1.15 12.60 -4.33
CA LEU A 15 2.48 12.32 -4.87
C LEU A 15 3.19 13.59 -5.37
N HIS A 16 2.45 14.61 -5.79
CA HIS A 16 2.96 15.89 -6.27
C HIS A 16 3.11 16.96 -5.17
N ASP A 17 2.49 16.78 -4.00
CA ASP A 17 2.64 17.70 -2.87
C ASP A 17 3.98 17.51 -2.15
N GLU A 18 4.93 18.41 -2.34
CA GLU A 18 6.28 18.32 -1.75
C GLU A 18 6.30 18.42 -0.22
N ASN A 19 5.22 18.92 0.41
CA ASN A 19 5.13 19.06 1.87
C ASN A 19 4.63 17.78 2.56
N LYS A 20 4.13 16.80 1.80
CA LYS A 20 3.59 15.56 2.33
C LYS A 20 4.51 14.40 1.99
N LYS A 21 4.83 13.56 2.97
CA LYS A 21 5.68 12.39 2.79
C LYS A 21 4.92 11.07 2.92
N THR A 22 3.91 11.01 3.78
CA THR A 22 3.22 9.78 4.19
C THR A 22 1.74 9.79 3.81
N LEU A 23 1.28 8.74 3.13
CA LEU A 23 -0.11 8.53 2.77
C LEU A 23 -0.62 7.21 3.33
N LEU A 24 -1.74 7.25 4.05
CA LEU A 24 -2.51 6.07 4.41
C LEU A 24 -3.72 5.91 3.48
N VAL A 25 -3.76 4.79 2.75
CA VAL A 25 -4.84 4.44 1.84
C VAL A 25 -5.72 3.37 2.48
N ARG A 26 -6.95 3.77 2.78
CA ARG A 26 -8.04 2.95 3.34
C ARG A 26 -9.10 2.68 2.26
N GLY A 27 -9.97 1.72 2.51
CA GLY A 27 -11.10 1.41 1.61
C GLY A 27 -11.39 -0.08 1.56
N TYR A 28 -12.61 -0.46 1.21
CA TYR A 28 -13.05 -1.85 1.41
C TYR A 28 -12.60 -2.83 0.31
N ASP A 29 -12.21 -2.34 -0.86
CA ASP A 29 -11.71 -3.17 -1.96
C ASP A 29 -10.18 -3.14 -2.00
N ASN A 30 -9.58 -4.21 -1.49
CA ASN A 30 -8.12 -4.35 -1.37
C ASN A 30 -7.41 -4.32 -2.72
N ASP A 31 -8.00 -4.99 -3.71
CA ASP A 31 -7.42 -5.11 -5.04
C ASP A 31 -7.51 -3.77 -5.78
N ALA A 32 -8.64 -3.06 -5.64
CA ALA A 32 -8.81 -1.72 -6.22
C ALA A 32 -7.81 -0.71 -5.64
N LYS A 33 -7.61 -0.69 -4.32
CA LYS A 33 -6.59 0.17 -3.66
C LYS A 33 -5.19 -0.12 -4.21
N LEU A 34 -4.80 -1.40 -4.21
CA LEU A 34 -3.47 -1.81 -4.65
C LEU A 34 -3.23 -1.44 -6.13
N LYS A 35 -4.22 -1.69 -6.99
CA LYS A 35 -4.18 -1.34 -8.41
C LYS A 35 -4.02 0.17 -8.63
N VAL A 36 -4.85 0.99 -7.98
CA VAL A 36 -4.81 2.46 -8.15
C VAL A 36 -3.47 3.01 -7.68
N VAL A 37 -3.06 2.67 -6.45
CA VAL A 37 -1.80 3.18 -5.87
C VAL A 37 -0.60 2.78 -6.72
N LEU A 38 -0.46 1.51 -7.10
CA LEU A 38 0.66 1.06 -7.93
C LEU A 38 0.61 1.67 -9.34
N SER A 39 -0.57 1.94 -9.89
CA SER A 39 -0.69 2.60 -11.19
C SER A 39 -0.22 4.06 -11.13
N CYS A 40 -0.54 4.79 -10.06
CA CYS A 40 -0.05 6.16 -9.85
C CYS A 40 1.46 6.17 -9.58
N LEU A 41 1.96 5.30 -8.70
CA LEU A 41 3.40 5.18 -8.44
C LEU A 41 4.18 4.82 -9.70
N ASN A 42 3.66 3.91 -10.50
CA ASN A 42 4.24 3.55 -11.79
C ASN A 42 4.24 4.72 -12.79
N LYS A 43 3.45 5.79 -12.62
CA LYS A 43 3.56 7.00 -13.46
C LYS A 43 4.66 7.94 -12.98
N GLU A 44 4.85 8.04 -11.66
CA GLU A 44 5.69 9.05 -11.03
C GLU A 44 7.12 8.59 -10.70
N PHE A 45 7.36 7.28 -10.57
CA PHE A 45 8.64 6.74 -10.13
C PHE A 45 9.17 5.67 -11.07
N GLU A 46 10.49 5.63 -11.21
CA GLU A 46 11.22 4.54 -11.87
C GLU A 46 11.67 3.47 -10.88
N LEU A 47 11.83 3.83 -9.60
CA LEU A 47 12.36 2.96 -8.55
C LEU A 47 11.42 2.92 -7.36
N GLY A 48 11.24 1.73 -6.79
CA GLY A 48 10.36 1.54 -5.65
C GLY A 48 10.81 0.45 -4.70
N ILE A 49 10.30 0.53 -3.47
CA ILE A 49 10.48 -0.50 -2.45
C ILE A 49 9.08 -0.93 -1.99
N ILE A 50 8.76 -2.22 -2.10
CA ILE A 50 7.53 -2.80 -1.59
C ILE A 50 7.87 -3.60 -0.34
N ARG A 51 7.20 -3.24 0.75
CA ARG A 51 7.34 -3.79 2.09
C ARG A 51 6.08 -4.59 2.38
N THR A 52 6.21 -5.90 2.51
CA THR A 52 5.08 -6.80 2.77
C THR A 52 5.20 -7.46 4.14
N SER A 53 4.07 -7.86 4.71
CA SER A 53 4.05 -8.76 5.87
C SER A 53 4.31 -10.21 5.47
N SER A 54 4.00 -10.57 4.22
CA SER A 54 4.12 -11.92 3.69
C SER A 54 4.77 -11.90 2.31
N MET A 55 5.96 -12.49 2.21
CA MET A 55 6.70 -12.62 0.94
C MET A 55 6.09 -13.67 0.02
N SER A 56 5.33 -14.63 0.55
CA SER A 56 4.63 -15.64 -0.26
C SER A 56 3.43 -15.05 -0.98
N ASP A 57 2.71 -14.11 -0.34
CA ASP A 57 1.38 -13.72 -0.81
C ASP A 57 1.39 -12.44 -1.67
N ILE A 58 2.44 -11.62 -1.55
CA ILE A 58 2.51 -10.30 -2.20
C ILE A 58 2.43 -10.39 -3.73
N SER A 59 3.01 -11.43 -4.32
CA SER A 59 2.97 -11.63 -5.77
C SER A 59 1.54 -11.89 -6.24
N ASP A 60 0.84 -12.79 -5.56
CA ASP A 60 -0.55 -13.14 -5.86
C ASP A 60 -1.47 -11.94 -5.69
N HIS A 61 -1.28 -11.14 -4.64
CA HIS A 61 -2.06 -9.92 -4.44
C HIS A 61 -1.89 -8.91 -5.59
N ILE A 62 -0.64 -8.63 -5.99
CA ILE A 62 -0.35 -7.70 -7.09
C ILE A 62 -0.91 -8.26 -8.39
N ASN A 63 -0.67 -9.54 -8.69
CA ASN A 63 -1.15 -10.17 -9.92
C ASN A 63 -2.68 -10.16 -10.01
N ARG A 64 -3.37 -10.46 -8.89
CA ARG A 64 -4.84 -10.45 -8.80
C ARG A 64 -5.39 -9.03 -9.01
N ALA A 65 -4.81 -8.02 -8.36
CA ALA A 65 -5.23 -6.63 -8.49
C ALA A 65 -5.17 -6.12 -9.95
N PHE A 66 -4.18 -6.57 -10.72
CA PHE A 66 -4.04 -6.22 -12.14
C PHE A 66 -4.66 -7.24 -13.10
N LYS A 67 -5.17 -8.37 -12.61
CA LYS A 67 -5.64 -9.53 -13.39
C LYS A 67 -4.61 -9.98 -14.44
N ARG A 68 -3.32 -9.94 -14.08
CA ARG A 68 -2.17 -10.24 -14.96
C ARG A 68 -1.00 -10.80 -14.15
N ASN A 69 -0.18 -11.66 -14.76
CA ASN A 69 1.04 -12.19 -14.14
C ASN A 69 2.20 -11.18 -14.28
N LEU A 70 2.21 -10.14 -13.45
CA LEU A 70 3.24 -9.10 -13.42
C LEU A 70 4.49 -9.54 -12.64
N LEU A 71 4.31 -10.39 -11.64
CA LEU A 71 5.37 -10.95 -10.81
C LEU A 71 5.35 -12.48 -10.87
N PRO A 72 6.50 -13.15 -10.71
CA PRO A 72 6.55 -14.61 -10.57
C PRO A 72 5.90 -15.04 -9.24
N ASN A 73 5.41 -16.27 -9.17
CA ASN A 73 4.75 -16.81 -7.96
C ASN A 73 5.59 -16.69 -6.68
N SER A 74 6.93 -16.73 -6.81
CA SER A 74 7.84 -16.54 -5.69
C SER A 74 8.76 -15.34 -5.92
N VAL A 75 8.79 -14.44 -4.94
CA VAL A 75 9.66 -13.27 -4.93
C VAL A 75 10.73 -13.37 -3.83
N LYS A 76 11.92 -12.82 -4.09
CA LYS A 76 13.09 -12.86 -3.22
C LYS A 76 13.53 -11.45 -2.86
N SER A 77 13.92 -11.23 -1.60
CA SER A 77 14.34 -9.90 -1.11
C SER A 77 15.62 -9.36 -1.73
N THR A 78 16.45 -10.23 -2.29
CA THR A 78 17.70 -9.88 -2.96
C THR A 78 17.52 -9.58 -4.45
N THR A 79 16.31 -9.76 -5.00
CA THR A 79 16.03 -9.59 -6.42
C THR A 79 15.26 -8.30 -6.68
N ARG A 80 15.53 -7.67 -7.83
CA ARG A 80 14.76 -6.55 -8.35
C ARG A 80 13.79 -7.04 -9.41
N TYR A 81 12.57 -6.53 -9.39
CA TYR A 81 11.49 -6.94 -10.30
C TYR A 81 11.03 -5.75 -11.12
N LYS A 82 10.77 -5.97 -12.42
CA LYS A 82 10.06 -4.98 -13.24
C LYS A 82 8.56 -5.09 -12.95
N LEU A 83 7.92 -3.96 -12.69
CA LEU A 83 6.49 -3.87 -12.45
C LEU A 83 5.94 -2.69 -13.25
N GLY A 84 5.55 -2.90 -14.51
CA GLY A 84 5.30 -1.80 -15.44
C GLY A 84 6.60 -1.14 -15.90
N LYS A 85 6.71 0.18 -15.78
CA LYS A 85 7.95 0.94 -16.08
C LYS A 85 8.90 1.02 -14.88
N MET A 86 8.42 0.77 -13.66
CA MET A 86 9.25 0.81 -12.46
C MET A 86 10.01 -0.50 -12.21
N THR A 87 11.13 -0.37 -11.51
CA THR A 87 11.90 -1.48 -10.93
C THR A 87 11.77 -1.43 -9.42
N VAL A 88 11.30 -2.53 -8.81
CA VAL A 88 11.01 -2.60 -7.38
C VAL A 88 11.84 -3.65 -6.65
N ASN A 89 12.25 -3.32 -5.42
CA ASN A 89 12.72 -4.30 -4.44
C ASN A 89 11.56 -4.68 -3.51
N ILE A 90 11.32 -5.98 -3.32
CA ILE A 90 10.25 -6.48 -2.47
C ILE A 90 10.87 -7.16 -1.25
N ASN A 91 10.53 -6.74 -0.04
CA ASN A 91 11.05 -7.35 1.17
C ASN A 91 10.01 -7.35 2.31
N SER A 92 10.28 -8.13 3.34
CA SER A 92 9.44 -8.22 4.52
C SER A 92 9.72 -7.05 5.46
N TYR A 93 8.68 -6.53 6.10
CA TYR A 93 8.83 -5.63 7.25
C TYR A 93 8.58 -6.34 8.59
N VAL A 94 8.17 -7.61 8.56
CA VAL A 94 7.85 -8.42 9.76
C VAL A 94 8.99 -9.37 10.10
N THR A 95 9.59 -9.96 9.08
CA THR A 95 10.68 -10.92 9.21
C THR A 95 11.98 -10.30 8.71
N HIS A 96 13.10 -10.77 9.26
CA HIS A 96 14.41 -10.30 8.82
C HIS A 96 14.61 -10.63 7.33
N THR A 97 15.02 -9.62 6.55
CA THR A 97 15.42 -9.79 5.15
C THR A 97 16.89 -9.45 4.97
N GLN A 98 17.57 -10.21 4.11
CA GLN A 98 18.97 -9.97 3.77
C GLN A 98 19.20 -8.58 3.16
N SER A 99 18.22 -8.07 2.40
CA SER A 99 18.24 -6.72 1.86
C SER A 99 17.11 -5.88 2.48
N ASN A 100 17.46 -4.70 2.99
CA ASN A 100 16.55 -3.79 3.67
C ASN A 100 16.82 -2.31 3.25
N PRO A 101 16.69 -1.97 1.95
CA PRO A 101 16.99 -0.62 1.46
C PRO A 101 16.08 0.43 2.11
N LYS A 102 16.66 1.54 2.56
CA LYS A 102 15.89 2.65 3.16
C LYS A 102 15.32 3.64 2.12
N GLY A 103 15.70 3.52 0.85
CA GLY A 103 15.29 4.43 -0.23
C GLY A 103 16.13 5.70 -0.31
N ASN A 104 15.71 6.61 -1.19
CA ASN A 104 16.23 7.97 -1.36
C ASN A 104 15.16 8.86 -2.05
N GLU A 105 15.52 10.10 -2.40
CA GLU A 105 14.61 11.07 -3.04
C GLU A 105 14.04 10.62 -4.41
N ASN A 106 14.62 9.60 -5.04
CA ASN A 106 14.14 9.06 -6.31
C ASN A 106 13.27 7.79 -6.15
N THR A 107 13.03 7.35 -4.92
CA THR A 107 12.25 6.14 -4.64
C THR A 107 10.99 6.41 -3.85
N PHE A 108 9.96 5.59 -4.06
CA PHE A 108 8.87 5.43 -3.10
C PHE A 108 9.09 4.19 -2.20
N THR A 109 8.46 4.17 -1.04
CA THR A 109 8.27 2.96 -0.23
C THR A 109 6.78 2.69 -0.04
N LEU A 110 6.31 1.53 -0.46
CA LEU A 110 4.95 1.05 -0.26
C LEU A 110 4.93 -0.04 0.82
N PHE A 111 4.12 0.13 1.86
CA PHE A 111 3.81 -0.90 2.83
C PHE A 111 2.43 -1.49 2.54
N TYR A 112 2.37 -2.79 2.22
CA TYR A 112 1.12 -3.48 1.97
C TYR A 112 1.21 -5.00 2.22
N PRO A 113 0.22 -5.61 2.88
CA PRO A 113 -0.81 -4.95 3.71
C PRO A 113 -0.23 -4.56 5.06
N ILE A 114 -0.71 -3.47 5.69
CA ILE A 114 -0.23 -3.05 7.04
C ILE A 114 -1.00 -3.66 8.23
N GLN A 115 -1.92 -4.60 7.99
CA GLN A 115 -2.85 -5.07 9.02
C GLN A 115 -2.16 -5.60 10.30
N LEU A 116 -1.03 -6.30 10.13
CA LEU A 116 -0.28 -6.89 11.26
C LEU A 116 0.38 -5.89 12.20
N VAL A 117 0.47 -4.61 11.83
CA VAL A 117 0.98 -3.56 12.74
C VAL A 117 -0.15 -2.80 13.40
N LEU A 118 -1.34 -2.78 12.80
CA LEU A 118 -2.53 -2.13 13.36
C LEU A 118 -3.20 -2.97 14.44
N ASP A 119 -2.96 -4.28 14.48
CA ASP A 119 -3.54 -5.20 15.46
C ASP A 119 -2.90 -5.13 16.86
N ASN A 120 -1.72 -4.50 16.98
CA ASN A 120 -0.90 -4.56 18.19
C ASN A 120 -0.18 -3.23 18.45
N PRO A 121 -0.46 -2.53 19.56
CA PRO A 121 0.15 -1.23 19.87
C PRO A 121 1.69 -1.23 19.92
N LYS A 122 2.30 -2.33 20.40
CA LYS A 122 3.77 -2.46 20.46
C LYS A 122 4.38 -2.63 19.07
N ARG A 123 3.69 -3.32 18.15
CA ARG A 123 4.13 -3.40 16.74
C ARG A 123 3.92 -2.07 16.03
N LEU A 124 2.81 -1.39 16.28
CA LEU A 124 2.54 -0.06 15.73
C LEU A 124 3.66 0.91 16.11
N SER A 125 3.99 1.03 17.40
CA SER A 125 5.06 1.94 17.86
C SER A 125 6.40 1.66 17.15
N ARG A 126 6.84 0.40 17.09
CA ARG A 126 8.06 0.04 16.36
C ARG A 126 7.98 0.34 14.86
N PHE A 127 6.79 0.19 14.29
CA PHE A 127 6.55 0.48 12.88
C PHE A 127 6.68 1.98 12.62
N ILE A 128 6.14 2.84 13.49
CA ILE A 128 6.35 4.30 13.42
C ILE A 128 7.84 4.65 13.47
N ASP A 129 8.60 4.08 14.42
CA ASP A 129 10.05 4.30 14.50
C ASP A 129 10.78 3.89 13.21
N GLU A 130 10.29 2.85 12.52
CA GLU A 130 10.85 2.42 11.23
C GLU A 130 10.45 3.33 10.06
N LEU A 131 9.25 3.92 10.08
CA LEU A 131 8.79 4.90 9.08
C LEU A 131 9.70 6.13 9.06
N GLU A 132 10.09 6.63 10.24
CA GLU A 132 10.99 7.78 10.37
C GLU A 132 12.37 7.53 9.73
N LYS A 133 12.82 6.28 9.72
CA LYS A 133 14.10 5.87 9.13
C LYS A 133 14.05 5.70 7.61
N ILE A 134 12.86 5.76 7.00
CA ILE A 134 12.71 5.65 5.54
C ILE A 134 13.12 6.97 4.88
N LYS A 135 14.00 6.83 3.90
CA LYS A 135 14.59 7.93 3.10
C LYS A 135 13.93 8.10 1.72
N SER A 136 12.94 7.27 1.39
CA SER A 136 12.14 7.45 0.18
C SER A 136 11.40 8.78 0.17
N ARG A 137 11.29 9.41 -1.00
CA ARG A 137 10.53 10.66 -1.21
C ARG A 137 9.09 10.56 -0.74
N LYS A 138 8.45 9.42 -1.03
CA LYS A 138 7.06 9.14 -0.64
C LYS A 138 6.97 7.79 0.05
N ILE A 139 6.13 7.72 1.08
CA ILE A 139 5.81 6.52 1.83
C ILE A 139 4.30 6.33 1.77
N ILE A 140 3.87 5.15 1.33
CA ILE A 140 2.45 4.83 1.15
C ILE A 140 2.14 3.59 1.95
N LEU A 141 1.06 3.61 2.70
CA LEU A 141 0.58 2.52 3.53
C LEU A 141 -0.79 2.13 3.00
N ILE A 142 -0.99 0.85 2.67
CA ILE A 142 -2.29 0.35 2.23
C ILE A 142 -2.79 -0.66 3.27
N THR A 143 -3.99 -0.41 3.78
CA THR A 143 -4.67 -1.30 4.73
C THR A 143 -5.41 -2.42 4.02
N THR A 144 -5.86 -3.40 4.79
CA THR A 144 -6.80 -4.44 4.36
C THR A 144 -7.72 -4.78 5.51
N ASN A 145 -8.93 -5.27 5.27
CA ASN A 145 -9.84 -5.75 6.32
C ASN A 145 -10.21 -4.65 7.33
N GLU A 146 -10.56 -3.47 6.82
CA GLU A 146 -10.85 -2.24 7.55
C GLU A 146 -11.88 -2.43 8.67
N TRP A 147 -12.89 -3.27 8.44
CA TRP A 147 -13.96 -3.58 9.39
C TRP A 147 -13.46 -4.27 10.68
N SER A 148 -12.28 -4.88 10.65
CA SER A 148 -11.70 -5.54 11.83
C SER A 148 -10.89 -4.60 12.73
N ILE A 149 -10.62 -3.38 12.27
CA ILE A 149 -9.76 -2.42 12.96
C ILE A 149 -10.60 -1.58 13.93
N LYS A 150 -10.36 -1.74 15.23
CA LYS A 150 -11.07 -1.01 16.29
C LYS A 150 -10.49 0.38 16.57
N LYS A 151 -9.20 0.58 16.31
CA LYS A 151 -8.48 1.82 16.59
C LYS A 151 -7.61 2.22 15.41
N TRP A 152 -7.66 3.50 15.06
CA TRP A 152 -6.98 4.09 13.92
C TRP A 152 -5.85 5.02 14.34
N ASP A 153 -5.11 4.64 15.39
CA ASP A 153 -4.05 5.47 15.98
C ASP A 153 -2.96 5.85 14.96
N ILE A 154 -2.76 5.02 13.92
CA ILE A 154 -1.85 5.28 12.80
C ILE A 154 -2.16 6.57 12.04
N GLU A 155 -3.42 7.01 11.97
CA GLU A 155 -3.83 8.21 11.21
C GLU A 155 -3.15 9.48 11.72
N ASN A 156 -2.86 9.54 13.03
CA ASN A 156 -2.20 10.69 13.65
C ASN A 156 -0.73 10.85 13.23
N TYR A 157 -0.15 9.84 12.57
CA TYR A 157 1.25 9.84 12.12
C TYR A 157 1.36 10.08 10.61
N MET A 158 0.25 10.26 9.91
CA MET A 158 0.20 10.39 8.46
C MET A 158 -0.02 11.85 8.06
N ASP A 159 0.66 12.30 7.01
CA ASP A 159 0.42 13.62 6.43
C ASP A 159 -0.92 13.66 5.69
N GLU A 160 -1.34 12.51 5.16
CA GLU A 160 -2.61 12.37 4.47
C GLU A 160 -3.24 10.99 4.68
N VAL A 161 -4.57 11.00 4.82
CA VAL A 161 -5.39 9.79 4.88
C VAL A 161 -6.43 9.87 3.76
N PHE A 162 -6.44 8.87 2.91
CA PHE A 162 -7.39 8.75 1.80
C PHE A 162 -8.23 7.49 1.95
N PHE A 163 -9.56 7.64 1.88
CA PHE A 163 -10.49 6.51 1.87
C PHE A 163 -11.06 6.30 0.47
N TYR A 164 -10.68 5.18 -0.16
CA TYR A 164 -11.21 4.80 -1.45
C TYR A 164 -12.60 4.17 -1.32
N ASN A 165 -13.64 4.99 -1.46
CA ASN A 165 -15.01 4.53 -1.55
C ASN A 165 -15.29 3.98 -2.96
N VAL A 166 -15.46 2.66 -3.10
CA VAL A 166 -15.74 1.98 -4.37
C VAL A 166 -17.24 1.77 -4.62
N GLU A 167 -18.10 2.54 -3.97
CA GLU A 167 -19.55 2.29 -3.97
C GLU A 167 -20.19 2.31 -5.37
N ASN A 168 -19.73 3.19 -6.27
CA ASN A 168 -20.25 3.24 -7.63
C ASN A 168 -19.57 2.23 -8.55
N ASP A 169 -18.26 1.99 -8.35
CA ASP A 169 -17.45 1.14 -9.21
C ASP A 169 -17.58 -0.37 -8.85
N ASN A 170 -17.94 -0.68 -7.61
CA ASN A 170 -18.15 -2.03 -7.09
C ASN A 170 -19.32 -2.06 -6.07
N PRO A 171 -20.57 -1.81 -6.49
CA PRO A 171 -21.72 -1.81 -5.57
C PRO A 171 -21.96 -3.18 -4.91
N GLN A 172 -21.50 -4.27 -5.54
CA GLN A 172 -21.64 -5.61 -5.01
C GLN A 172 -20.81 -5.84 -3.75
N ILE A 173 -19.58 -5.33 -3.68
CA ILE A 173 -18.77 -5.44 -2.46
C ILE A 173 -19.46 -4.72 -1.29
N MET A 174 -20.02 -3.54 -1.55
CA MET A 174 -20.73 -2.76 -0.53
C MET A 174 -21.98 -3.47 -0.04
N ARG A 175 -22.75 -4.08 -0.95
CA ARG A 175 -23.91 -4.89 -0.59
C ARG A 175 -23.52 -6.10 0.27
N ASN A 176 -22.45 -6.79 -0.09
CA ASN A 176 -21.98 -7.96 0.66
C ASN A 176 -21.50 -7.57 2.07
N LEU A 177 -20.79 -6.45 2.21
CA LEU A 177 -20.31 -5.96 3.50
C LEU A 177 -21.48 -5.57 4.42
N LYS A 178 -22.47 -4.84 3.89
CA LYS A 178 -23.71 -4.50 4.62
C LYS A 178 -24.47 -5.76 5.06
N ASN A 179 -24.63 -6.74 4.16
CA ASN A 179 -25.33 -7.99 4.46
C ASN A 179 -24.62 -8.81 5.55
N ASN A 180 -23.29 -8.76 5.59
CA ASN A 180 -22.48 -9.50 6.56
C ASN A 180 -22.26 -8.72 7.88
N GLY A 181 -22.86 -7.54 8.03
CA GLY A 181 -22.70 -6.69 9.22
C GLY A 181 -21.28 -6.16 9.43
N ALA A 182 -20.46 -6.13 8.36
CA ALA A 182 -19.10 -5.62 8.42
C ALA A 182 -19.06 -4.08 8.41
N ILE A 183 -20.11 -3.46 7.85
CA ILE A 183 -20.34 -2.00 7.79
C ILE A 183 -21.83 -1.69 7.95
#